data_AF-A0A3E1E3Q4-F1
#
_entry.id   AF-A0A3E1E3Q4-F1
#
_cell.length_a   1.000
_cell.length_b   1.000
_cell.length_c   1.000
_cell.angle_alpha   90.00
_cell.angle_beta   90.00
_cell.angle_gamma   90.00
#
_symmetry.space_group_name_H-M   'P 1'
#
loop_
_entity.id
_entity.type
_entity.pdbx_description
1 polymer ?
#
loop_
_entity_poly.entity_id
_entity_poly.type
_entity_poly.pdbx_seq_one_letter_code
_entity_poly.pdbx_strand_id
1 'polypeptide(L)' 'MSTDHPTSRAQTHDHPGSLERIFAAHSAPLTRYAARLLHDPDRARDVVQDAFVRFMAQPAAEVAGHE' A
#
# COMPACT_ATOMS: atom_id res chain seq x y z
N MET A 1 40.12 -0.07 -15.34
CA MET A 1 39.72 -0.26 -13.93
C MET A 1 38.51 0.63 -13.71
N SER A 2 37.32 0.13 -14.06
CA SER A 2 36.10 0.93 -14.17
C SER A 2 35.15 0.59 -13.03
N THR A 3 35.01 1.56 -12.14
CA THR A 3 33.85 1.87 -11.26
C THR A 3 32.84 0.74 -11.02
N ASP A 4 33.05 0.02 -9.91
CA ASP A 4 32.03 -0.79 -9.27
C ASP A 4 30.99 0.17 -8.65
N HIS A 5 29.84 0.31 -9.28
CA HIS A 5 28.70 1.01 -8.70
C HIS A 5 28.02 0.07 -7.70
N PRO A 6 27.91 0.44 -6.40
CA PRO A 6 27.18 -0.38 -5.46
C PRO A 6 25.71 -0.41 -5.89
N THR A 7 25.25 -1.61 -6.21
CA THR A 7 23.86 -1.91 -6.57
C THR A 7 22.96 -1.49 -5.42
N SER A 8 22.36 -0.32 -5.57
CA SER A 8 21.37 0.30 -4.69
C SER A 8 20.02 -0.42 -4.80
N ARG A 9 19.98 -1.74 -4.54
CA ARG A 9 18.77 -2.58 -4.63
C ARG A 9 18.16 -2.91 -3.26
N ALA A 10 18.62 -2.27 -2.20
CA ALA A 10 18.12 -2.44 -0.84
C ALA A 10 17.69 -1.11 -0.21
N GLN A 11 17.11 -0.21 -1.01
CA GLN A 11 16.37 0.92 -0.45
C GLN A 11 14.88 0.53 -0.41
N THR A 12 14.52 -0.30 0.56
CA THR A 12 13.16 -0.33 1.11
C THR A 12 12.86 1.10 1.55
N HIS A 13 12.22 1.87 0.66
CA HIS A 13 11.87 3.25 0.94
C HIS A 13 10.72 3.25 1.93
N ASP A 14 11.08 3.13 3.21
CA ASP A 14 10.23 3.42 4.34
C ASP A 14 10.09 4.95 4.43
N HIS A 15 9.35 5.52 3.47
CA HIS A 15 9.07 6.94 3.40
C HIS A 15 7.58 7.14 3.67
N PRO A 16 7.19 7.80 4.76
CA PRO A 16 5.78 8.11 5.05
C PRO A 16 5.08 8.76 3.83
N GLY A 17 5.80 9.62 3.10
CA GLY A 17 5.34 10.27 1.86
C GLY A 17 5.11 9.36 0.64
N SER A 18 5.53 8.10 0.68
CA SER A 18 5.16 7.08 -0.32
C SER A 18 3.78 6.51 0.00
N LEU A 19 3.54 6.21 1.28
CA LEU A 19 2.28 5.66 1.76
C LEU A 19 1.13 6.66 1.62
N GLU A 20 1.33 7.93 2.01
CA GLU A 20 0.31 8.97 1.82
C GLU A 20 -0.09 9.11 0.35
N ARG A 21 0.86 8.94 -0.59
CA ARG A 21 0.58 8.94 -2.02
C ARG A 21 -0.24 7.74 -2.46
N ILE A 22 0.12 6.53 -2.02
CA ILE A 22 -0.63 5.31 -2.33
C ILE A 22 -2.06 5.42 -1.76
N PHE A 23 -2.19 5.86 -0.50
CA PHE A 23 -3.49 6.05 0.14
C PHE A 23 -4.34 7.09 -0.61
N ALA A 24 -3.78 8.25 -0.95
CA ALA A 24 -4.49 9.27 -1.71
C ALA A 24 -4.92 8.77 -3.10
N ALA A 25 -4.10 7.98 -3.78
CA ALA A 25 -4.40 7.43 -5.10
C ALA A 25 -5.48 6.33 -5.06
N HIS A 26 -5.47 5.47 -4.04
CA HIS A 26 -6.25 4.23 -4.04
C HIS A 26 -7.44 4.20 -3.07
N SER A 27 -7.48 5.04 -2.04
CA SER A 27 -8.57 5.04 -1.05
C SER A 27 -9.96 5.20 -1.69
N ALA A 28 -10.17 6.25 -2.50
CA ALA A 28 -11.46 6.53 -3.12
C ALA A 28 -11.97 5.41 -4.06
N PRO A 29 -11.19 4.86 -5.01
CA PRO A 29 -11.64 3.73 -5.82
C PRO A 29 -11.89 2.46 -5.00
N LEU A 30 -11.07 2.17 -3.98
CA LEU A 30 -11.26 1.01 -3.11
C LEU A 30 -12.52 1.14 -2.27
N THR A 31 -12.81 2.31 -1.70
CA THR A 31 -14.04 2.54 -0.93
C THR A 31 -15.27 2.39 -1.82
N ARG A 32 -15.25 2.88 -3.06
CA ARG A 32 -16.37 2.67 -4.01
C ARG A 32 -16.57 1.19 -4.33
N TYR A 33 -15.48 0.44 -4.48
CA TYR A 33 -15.56 -0.99 -4.73
C TYR A 33 -16.12 -1.75 -3.52
N ALA A 34 -15.60 -1.48 -2.33
CA ALA A 34 -16.08 -2.06 -1.08
C ALA A 34 -17.55 -1.70 -0.80
N ALA A 35 -17.98 -0.46 -1.08
CA ALA A 35 -19.36 -0.04 -0.93
C ALA A 35 -20.33 -0.83 -1.83
N ARG A 36 -19.88 -1.24 -3.03
CA ARG A 36 -20.67 -2.11 -3.92
C ARG A 36 -20.79 -3.54 -3.40
N LEU A 37 -19.77 -4.05 -2.71
CA LEU A 37 -19.76 -5.40 -2.14
C LEU A 37 -20.55 -5.49 -0.83
N LEU A 38 -20.40 -4.47 0.02
CA LEU A 38 -20.97 -4.45 1.37
C LEU A 38 -22.37 -3.84 1.41
N HIS A 39 -22.77 -3.13 0.36
CA HIS A 39 -24.00 -2.33 0.31
C HIS A 39 -24.14 -1.34 1.48
N ASP A 40 -23.01 -0.94 2.06
CA ASP A 40 -22.91 -0.07 3.23
C ASP A 40 -21.68 0.85 3.04
N PRO A 41 -21.89 2.14 2.75
CA PRO A 41 -20.80 3.06 2.43
C PRO A 41 -19.95 3.44 3.65
N ASP A 42 -20.53 3.43 4.85
CA ASP A 42 -19.80 3.75 6.07
C ASP A 42 -18.90 2.57 6.45
N ARG A 43 -19.46 1.36 6.44
CA ARG A 43 -18.66 0.14 6.65
C ARG A 43 -17.59 -0.07 5.58
N ALA A 44 -17.83 0.37 4.35
CA ALA A 44 -16.83 0.33 3.28
C ALA A 44 -15.63 1.24 3.53
N ARG A 45 -15.82 2.39 4.19
CA ARG A 45 -14.71 3.25 4.60
C ARG A 45 -13.87 2.56 5.67
N ASP A 46 -14.53 2.00 6.67
CA ASP A 46 -13.86 1.31 7.79
C ASP A 46 -13.02 0.14 7.28
N VAL A 47 -13.57 -0.70 6.40
CA VAL A 47 -12.84 -1.85 5.83
C VAL A 47 -11.62 -1.42 5.02
N VAL A 48 -11.72 -0.34 4.24
CA VAL A 48 -10.57 0.17 3.48
C VAL A 48 -9.50 0.74 4.41
N GLN A 49 -9.89 1.48 5.44
CA GLN A 49 -8.94 1.98 6.44
C GLN A 49 -8.23 0.82 7.15
N ASP A 50 -8.97 -0.20 7.59
CA ASP A 50 -8.44 -1.42 8.20
C ASP A 50 -7.44 -2.14 7.29
N ALA A 51 -7.75 -2.24 5.99
CA ALA A 51 -6.87 -2.86 5.02
C ALA A 51 -5.55 -2.10 4.88
N PHE A 52 -5.57 -0.77 4.84
CA PHE A 52 -4.35 0.04 4.83
C PHE A 52 -3.56 -0.07 6.14
N VAL A 53 -4.22 -0.13 7.29
CA VAL A 53 -3.55 -0.37 8.58
C VAL A 53 -2.84 -1.72 8.59
N ARG A 54 -3.48 -2.78 8.09
CA ARG A 54 -2.87 -4.11 7.98
C ARG A 54 -1.72 -4.12 6.97
N PHE A 55 -1.87 -3.43 5.84
CA PHE A 55 -0.81 -3.29 4.85
C PHE A 55 0.43 -2.58 5.42
N MET A 56 0.22 -1.55 6.25
CA MET A 56 1.31 -0.87 6.97
C MET A 56 1.98 -1.76 8.03
N ALA A 57 1.22 -2.67 8.65
CA ALA A 57 1.73 -3.58 9.66
C ALA A 57 2.47 -4.80 9.07
N GLN A 58 2.35 -5.06 7.76
CA GLN A 58 2.98 -6.19 7.09
C GLN A 58 4.42 -5.86 6.66
N PRO A 59 5.42 -6.71 6.96
CA PRO A 59 6.76 -6.58 6.41
C PRO A 59 6.70 -6.68 4.88
N ALA A 60 7.37 -5.76 4.17
CA ALA A 60 7.41 -5.74 2.70
C ALA A 60 7.88 -7.08 2.06
N ALA A 61 8.61 -7.91 2.81
CA ALA A 61 9.05 -9.24 2.39
C ALA A 61 7.89 -10.23 2.17
N GLU A 62 6.73 -10.03 2.82
CA GLU A 62 5.55 -10.91 2.68
C GLU A 62 4.67 -10.52 1.48
N VAL A 63 4.84 -9.31 0.93
CA VAL A 63 4.06 -8.80 -0.20
C VAL A 63 4.75 -9.09 -1.55
N ALA A 64 6.03 -9.46 -1.54
CA ALA A 64 6.89 -9.68 -2.72
C ALA A 64 6.57 -10.95 -3.55
N GLY A 65 5.35 -11.50 -3.47
CA GLY A 65 4.92 -12.72 -4.15
C GLY A 65 3.71 -12.56 -5.08
N HIS A 66 3.26 -11.33 -5.34
CA HIS A 66 2.08 -11.04 -6.16
C HIS A 66 2.44 -10.15 -7.35
N GLU A 67 3.17 -10.70 -8.32
CA GLU A 67 3.27 -10.15 -9.69
C GLU A 67 2.18 -10.73 -10.61
#